data_AF-A0A443PIY7-F1
#
_entry.id   AF-A0A443PIY7-F1
#
_cell.length_a   1.000
_cell.length_b   1.000
_cell.length_c   1.000
_cell.angle_alpha   90.00
_cell.angle_beta   90.00
_cell.angle_gamma   90.00
#
_symmetry.space_group_name_H-M   'P 1'
#
loop_
_entity.id
_entity.type
_entity.pdbx_description
1 polymer ?
#
loop_
_entity_poly.entity_id
_entity_poly.type
_entity_poly.pdbx_seq_one_letter_code
_entity_poly.pdbx_strand_id
1 'polypeptide(L)'
;MEGDTLSGLGNGTQVDNKVLQTFQKSFGQVQNILDQNRLLINEINQNHESKIPDNLSRNVGLIRELNNNIRRVVDLYADLSSSFTKSMEASSEGDSAGTLRSDGKAGQKRIRPG
;
A
#
# COMPACT_ATOMS: atom_id res chain seq x y z
N MET A 1 -11.97 -40.45 4.02
CA MET A 1 -11.51 -39.16 4.56
C MET A 1 -10.13 -38.94 3.98
N GLU A 2 -9.84 -37.97 3.12
CA GLU A 2 -10.45 -36.66 2.87
C GLU A 2 -10.20 -36.32 1.40
N GLY A 3 -11.26 -35.98 0.68
CA GLY A 3 -11.19 -35.28 -0.59
C GLY A 3 -12.26 -34.23 -0.51
N ASP A 4 -11.85 -32.97 -0.42
CA ASP A 4 -12.62 -31.81 -0.87
C ASP A 4 -11.69 -30.59 -0.92
N THR A 5 -11.05 -30.47 -2.08
CA THR A 5 -11.01 -29.26 -2.90
C THR A 5 -10.89 -27.93 -2.17
N LEU A 6 -9.63 -27.52 -1.97
CA LEU A 6 -9.20 -26.12 -1.92
C LEU A 6 -9.59 -25.44 -3.26
N SER A 7 -10.81 -24.92 -3.35
CA SER A 7 -11.31 -24.21 -4.55
C SER A 7 -12.07 -22.94 -4.18
N GLY A 8 -11.55 -22.20 -3.19
CA GLY A 8 -12.12 -20.94 -2.72
C GLY A 8 -11.17 -19.73 -2.67
N LEU A 9 -9.97 -19.81 -3.26
CA LEU A 9 -8.95 -18.75 -3.15
C LEU A 9 -8.45 -18.27 -4.53
N GLY A 10 -9.38 -17.79 -5.37
CA GLY A 10 -9.06 -17.34 -6.73
C GLY A 10 -8.60 -15.88 -6.86
N ASN A 11 -8.97 -15.01 -5.91
CA ASN A 11 -8.79 -13.56 -6.08
C ASN A 11 -7.93 -12.88 -5.00
N GLY A 12 -7.95 -13.35 -3.75
CA GLY A 12 -7.18 -12.72 -2.65
C GLY A 12 -5.66 -12.78 -2.86
N THR A 13 -5.14 -13.96 -3.20
CA THR A 13 -3.70 -14.17 -3.44
C THR A 13 -3.14 -13.33 -4.58
N GLN A 14 -3.92 -13.09 -5.64
CA GLN A 14 -3.46 -12.32 -6.79
C GLN A 14 -3.43 -10.81 -6.50
N VAL A 15 -4.41 -10.33 -5.73
CA VAL A 15 -4.48 -8.95 -5.23
C VAL A 15 -3.31 -8.65 -4.28
N ASP A 16 -3.02 -9.58 -3.35
CA ASP A 16 -1.89 -9.47 -2.42
C ASP A 16 -0.52 -9.39 -3.13
N ASN A 17 -0.33 -10.19 -4.18
CA ASN A 17 0.91 -10.18 -4.97
C ASN A 17 1.16 -8.85 -5.69
N LYS A 18 0.11 -8.23 -6.25
CA LYS A 18 0.22 -6.95 -6.95
C LYS A 18 0.56 -5.81 -5.99
N VAL A 19 -0.03 -5.84 -4.80
CA VAL A 19 0.27 -4.87 -3.74
C VAL A 19 1.71 -5.03 -3.29
N LEU A 20 2.17 -6.27 -3.02
CA LEU A 20 3.55 -6.54 -2.62
C LEU A 20 4.58 -6.04 -3.65
N GLN A 21 4.33 -6.22 -4.96
CA GLN A 21 5.20 -5.67 -6.00
C GLN A 21 5.25 -4.14 -5.96
N THR A 22 4.12 -3.49 -5.71
CA THR A 22 4.05 -2.03 -5.55
C THR A 22 4.87 -1.57 -4.35
N PHE A 23 4.76 -2.26 -3.21
CA PHE A 23 5.59 -2.02 -2.02
C PHE A 23 7.08 -2.11 -2.34
N GLN A 24 7.53 -3.21 -2.94
CA GLN A 24 8.94 -3.44 -3.26
C GLN A 24 9.50 -2.34 -4.15
N LYS A 25 8.75 -1.94 -5.19
CA LYS A 25 9.16 -0.86 -6.09
C LYS A 25 9.22 0.49 -5.38
N SER A 26 8.17 0.85 -4.61
CA SER A 26 8.11 2.12 -3.90
C SER A 26 9.22 2.23 -2.85
N PHE A 27 9.52 1.17 -2.12
CA PHE A 27 10.63 1.17 -1.15
C PHE A 27 11.99 1.38 -1.83
N GLY A 28 12.26 0.68 -2.94
CA GLY A 28 13.50 0.89 -3.69
C GLY A 28 13.62 2.34 -4.19
N GLN A 29 12.51 2.95 -4.62
CA GLN A 29 12.49 4.36 -5.01
C GLN A 29 12.76 5.31 -3.83
N VAL A 30 12.11 5.09 -2.69
CA VAL A 30 12.35 5.88 -1.48
C VAL A 30 13.81 5.78 -1.04
N GLN A 31 14.39 4.57 -1.01
CA GLN A 31 15.80 4.37 -0.66
C GLN A 31 16.73 5.17 -1.57
N ASN A 32 16.54 5.07 -2.89
CA ASN A 32 17.35 5.83 -3.85
C ASN A 32 17.26 7.35 -3.61
N ILE A 33 16.07 7.87 -3.27
CA ILE A 33 15.89 9.31 -2.98
C ILE A 33 16.59 9.69 -1.68
N LEU A 34 16.52 8.85 -0.65
CA LEU A 34 17.18 9.12 0.64
C LEU A 34 18.71 9.04 0.53
N ASP A 35 19.23 8.13 -0.29
CA ASP A 35 20.66 8.07 -0.61
C ASP A 35 21.13 9.34 -1.33
N GLN A 36 20.31 9.87 -2.27
CA GLN A 36 20.57 11.17 -2.89
C GLN A 36 20.56 12.31 -1.86
N ASN A 37 19.58 12.32 -0.94
CA ASN A 37 19.55 13.32 0.14
C ASN A 37 20.81 13.27 1.01
N ARG A 38 21.34 12.07 1.29
CA ARG A 38 22.61 11.93 2.02
C ARG A 38 23.77 12.61 1.29
N LEU A 39 23.86 12.46 -0.04
CA LEU A 39 24.88 13.13 -0.84
C LEU A 39 24.69 14.66 -0.86
N LEU A 40 23.45 15.14 -1.03
CA LEU A 40 23.13 16.57 -1.00
C LEU A 40 23.51 17.20 0.35
N ILE A 41 23.20 16.54 1.46
CA ILE A 41 23.55 17.02 2.81
C ILE A 41 25.07 17.11 2.97
N ASN A 42 25.81 16.11 2.49
CA ASN A 42 27.27 16.14 2.55
C ASN A 42 27.84 17.33 1.75
N GLU A 43 27.33 17.59 0.56
CA GLU A 43 27.77 18.74 -0.25
C GLU A 43 27.39 20.07 0.41
N ILE A 44 26.17 20.19 0.96
CA ILE A 44 25.73 21.37 1.71
C ILE A 44 26.68 21.66 2.87
N ASN A 45 27.06 20.63 3.62
CA ASN A 45 27.99 20.75 4.75
C ASN A 45 29.38 21.18 4.29
N GLN A 46 29.93 20.58 3.23
CA GLN A 46 31.22 20.97 2.66
C GLN A 46 31.23 22.43 2.19
N ASN A 47 30.16 22.85 1.51
CA ASN A 47 30.00 24.24 1.08
C ASN A 47 29.94 25.19 2.29
N HIS A 48 29.26 24.80 3.37
CA HIS A 48 29.18 25.59 4.61
C HIS A 48 30.53 25.70 5.32
N GLU A 49 31.27 24.59 5.41
CA GLU A 49 32.61 24.54 6.01
C GLU A 49 33.63 25.37 5.21
N SER A 50 33.52 25.39 3.88
CA SER A 50 34.42 26.17 3.02
C SER A 50 34.28 27.69 3.20
N LYS A 51 33.11 28.16 3.66
CA LYS A 51 32.75 29.58 3.83
C LYS A 51 32.93 30.45 2.57
N ILE A 52 33.05 29.83 1.39
CA ILE A 52 33.13 30.54 0.11
C ILE A 52 31.72 31.07 -0.24
N PRO A 53 31.54 32.39 -0.45
CA PRO A 53 30.21 32.98 -0.69
C PRO A 53 29.42 32.34 -1.84
N ASP A 54 30.10 31.98 -2.92
CA ASP A 54 29.47 31.34 -4.09
C ASP A 54 28.94 29.93 -3.75
N ASN A 55 29.67 29.18 -2.92
CA ASN A 55 29.26 27.85 -2.47
C ASN A 55 28.07 27.92 -1.51
N LEU A 56 28.06 28.92 -0.62
CA LEU A 56 26.90 29.18 0.24
C LEU A 56 25.66 29.55 -0.57
N SER A 57 25.84 30.31 -1.66
CA SER A 57 24.74 30.61 -2.58
C SER A 57 24.23 29.35 -3.29
N ARG A 58 25.11 28.42 -3.66
CA ARG A 58 24.73 27.11 -4.22
C ARG A 58 23.92 26.26 -3.24
N ASN A 59 24.18 26.34 -1.93
CA ASN A 59 23.40 25.60 -0.93
C ASN A 59 21.90 25.89 -0.97
N VAL A 60 21.49 27.09 -1.38
CA VAL A 60 20.07 27.41 -1.56
C VAL A 60 19.41 26.48 -2.59
N GLY A 61 20.11 26.19 -3.70
CA GLY A 61 19.66 25.25 -4.72
C GLY A 61 19.62 23.81 -4.21
N LEU A 62 20.69 23.37 -3.55
CA LEU A 62 20.79 22.01 -3.00
C LEU A 62 19.71 21.73 -1.94
N ILE A 63 19.43 22.71 -1.06
CA ILE A 63 18.36 22.59 -0.05
C ILE A 63 16.98 22.53 -0.72
N ARG A 64 16.75 23.28 -1.81
CA ARG A 64 15.50 23.16 -2.58
C ARG A 64 15.34 21.76 -3.18
N GLU A 65 16.42 21.18 -3.70
CA GLU A 65 16.42 19.82 -4.22
C GLU A 65 16.13 18.79 -3.12
N LEU A 66 16.79 18.91 -1.97
CA LEU A 66 16.53 18.07 -0.79
C LEU A 66 15.05 18.16 -0.38
N ASN A 67 14.48 19.36 -0.31
CA ASN A 67 13.06 19.55 0.01
C ASN A 67 12.12 18.96 -1.05
N ASN A 68 12.47 19.03 -2.33
CA ASN A 68 11.72 18.36 -3.40
C ASN A 68 11.75 16.84 -3.23
N ASN A 69 12.91 16.28 -2.88
CA ASN A 69 13.07 14.85 -2.63
C ASN A 69 12.22 14.38 -1.46
N ILE A 70 12.17 15.13 -0.34
CA ILE A 70 11.29 14.80 0.78
C ILE A 70 9.82 14.82 0.38
N ARG A 71 9.38 15.81 -0.41
CA ARG A 71 8.00 15.83 -0.95
C ARG A 71 7.69 14.58 -1.77
N ARG A 72 8.60 14.16 -2.65
CA ARG A 72 8.45 12.92 -3.43
C ARG A 72 8.37 11.66 -2.54
N VAL A 73 9.15 11.59 -1.47
CA VAL A 73 9.07 10.47 -0.51
C VAL A 73 7.71 10.44 0.17
N VAL A 74 7.18 11.60 0.58
CA VAL A 74 5.83 11.69 1.16
C VAL A 74 4.78 11.22 0.17
N ASP A 75 4.84 11.66 -1.09
CA ASP A 75 3.90 11.25 -2.14
C ASP A 75 3.94 9.73 -2.37
N LEU A 76 5.15 9.14 -2.45
CA LEU A 76 5.31 7.69 -2.60
C LEU A 76 4.69 6.89 -1.45
N TYR A 77 4.81 7.38 -0.21
CA TYR A 77 4.17 6.74 0.93
C TYR A 77 2.65 6.93 0.94
N ALA A 78 2.14 8.09 0.50
CA ALA A 78 0.71 8.34 0.39
C ALA A 78 0.06 7.41 -0.65
N ASP A 79 0.69 7.26 -1.82
CA ASP A 79 0.25 6.36 -2.88
C ASP A 79 0.24 4.90 -2.42
N LEU A 80 1.27 4.52 -1.65
CA LEU A 80 1.41 3.18 -1.11
C LEU A 80 0.32 2.87 -0.08
N SER A 81 0.07 3.80 0.84
CA SER A 81 -0.99 3.70 1.83
C SER A 81 -2.37 3.59 1.16
N SER A 82 -2.65 4.45 0.17
CA SER A 82 -3.92 4.40 -0.58
C SER A 82 -4.09 3.08 -1.33
N SER A 83 -3.03 2.57 -1.97
CA SER A 83 -3.06 1.31 -2.70
C SER A 83 -3.33 0.13 -1.79
N PHE A 84 -2.76 0.14 -0.57
CA PHE A 84 -2.99 -0.88 0.44
C PHE A 84 -4.44 -0.86 0.95
N THR A 85 -4.97 0.31 1.33
CA THR A 85 -6.36 0.43 1.80
C THR A 85 -7.36 -0.07 0.75
N LYS A 86 -7.19 0.34 -0.52
CA LYS A 86 -8.06 -0.13 -1.63
C LYS A 86 -8.03 -1.64 -1.81
N SER A 87 -6.84 -2.24 -1.67
CA SER A 87 -6.69 -3.69 -1.77
C SER A 87 -7.43 -4.43 -0.67
N MET A 88 -7.38 -3.90 0.55
CA MET A 88 -8.07 -4.49 1.70
C MET A 88 -9.59 -4.38 1.56
N GLU A 89 -10.10 -3.22 1.12
CA GLU A 89 -11.53 -3.03 0.83
C GLU A 89 -12.03 -4.02 -0.25
N ALA A 90 -11.27 -4.20 -1.33
CA ALA A 90 -11.60 -5.17 -2.39
C ALA A 90 -11.59 -6.63 -1.93
N SER A 91 -10.85 -6.95 -0.87
CA SER A 91 -10.85 -8.30 -0.28
C SER A 91 -12.08 -8.57 0.61
N SER A 92 -12.74 -7.53 1.13
CA SER A 92 -13.87 -7.64 2.05
C SER A 92 -15.24 -7.74 1.37
N GLU A 93 -15.39 -7.27 0.12
CA GLU A 93 -16.68 -7.27 -0.61
C GLU A 93 -17.12 -8.66 -1.13
N GLY A 94 -16.29 -9.70 -0.94
CA GLY A 94 -16.59 -11.07 -1.39
C GLY A 94 -17.52 -11.88 -0.48
N ASP A 95 -17.79 -11.45 0.75
CA ASP A 95 -18.40 -12.29 1.79
C ASP A 95 -19.87 -11.97 2.12
N SER A 96 -20.56 -11.14 1.30
CA SER A 96 -21.95 -10.73 1.57
C SER A 96 -22.95 -10.93 0.42
N ALA A 97 -22.60 -11.74 -0.59
CA ALA A 97 -23.53 -12.11 -1.65
C ALA A 97 -24.19 -13.49 -1.38
N GLY A 98 -25.26 -13.49 -0.57
CA GLY A 98 -26.19 -14.61 -0.42
C GLY A 98 -26.30 -15.10 1.02
N THR A 99 -27.31 -14.74 1.80
CA THR A 99 -28.68 -15.21 1.57
C THR A 99 -29.65 -14.35 2.39
N LEU A 100 -30.18 -13.29 1.79
CA LEU A 100 -31.45 -12.70 2.22
C LEU A 100 -32.48 -13.06 1.15
N ARG A 101 -33.26 -14.12 1.38
CA ARG A 101 -34.63 -14.37 0.88
C ARG A 101 -35.05 -15.81 1.21
N SER A 102 -35.99 -15.95 2.16
CA SER A 102 -37.38 -16.40 1.95
C SER A 102 -37.45 -17.93 1.84
N ASP A 103 -38.22 -18.70 2.61
CA ASP A 103 -39.55 -18.50 3.15
C ASP A 103 -39.77 -19.49 4.32
N GLY A 104 -40.40 -19.01 5.38
CA GLY A 104 -40.91 -19.89 6.43
C GLY A 104 -42.21 -20.55 5.98
N LYS A 105 -42.18 -21.79 5.46
CA LYS A 105 -43.35 -22.70 5.52
C LYS A 105 -43.04 -24.14 5.08
N ALA A 106 -42.82 -25.02 6.05
CA ALA A 106 -43.10 -26.46 5.96
C ALA A 106 -43.26 -26.93 7.42
N GLY A 107 -44.33 -27.58 7.88
CA GLY A 107 -45.43 -28.25 7.23
C GLY A 107 -45.97 -29.27 8.23
N GLN A 108 -46.45 -28.81 9.39
CA GLN A 108 -46.96 -29.71 10.44
C GLN A 108 -48.49 -29.80 10.38
N LYS A 109 -49.00 -30.72 9.56
CA LYS A 109 -50.34 -31.29 9.73
C LYS A 109 -50.31 -32.77 9.45
N ARG A 110 -50.47 -33.60 10.49
CA ARG A 110 -51.45 -34.68 10.45
C ARG A 110 -51.78 -35.21 11.85
N ILE A 111 -53.08 -35.24 12.09
CA ILE A 111 -53.80 -35.75 13.24
C ILE A 111 -53.90 -37.29 13.13
N ARG A 112 -53.86 -37.96 14.30
CA ARG A 112 -54.32 -39.31 14.75
C ARG A 112 -55.19 -40.15 13.79
N PRO A 113 -55.30 -41.52 13.90
CA PRO A 113 -55.65 -42.24 15.16
C PRO A 113 -55.14 -43.68 15.34
N GLY A 114 -55.48 -44.26 16.51
CA GLY A 114 -55.23 -45.63 16.97
C GLY A 114 -55.32 -45.66 18.49
#